data_AF-A0A091FK12-F1
#
_entry.id   AF-A0A091FK12-F1
#
_cell.length_a   1.000
_cell.length_b   1.000
_cell.length_c   1.000
_cell.angle_alpha   90.00
_cell.angle_beta   90.00
_cell.angle_gamma   90.00
#
_symmetry.space_group_name_H-M   'P 1'
#
loop_
_entity.id
_entity.type
_entity.pdbx_description
1 polymer ?
#
loop_
_entity_poly.entity_id
_entity_poly.type
_entity_poly.pdbx_seq_one_letter_code
_entity_poly.pdbx_strand_id
1 'polypeptide(L)'
;MKGGKEPFFVKFVRSAGSSEYFLKALESIKEFQSEEHLQILEEEAALHIKENDKSLYICDPFRGAVFNHLKKLGCRIVGPQVVLYCMQSQRCVPRAEHPVYNMTMADVTVSCTSLEKDVREEVHKYVQMMGGHVHRDLSVSVTHLIAGEVGSKKYLVAASLKKPVLLPCWVKALWDKSQQSIIRYTDVNMEDYACPVFLGCTICVTGLSSTDRKEVQRLTAEHGGQYTGQLKMNECTHLIVQEPKGQKYECAKKWNVHCVSVQWFSDSIEKGFCQDETMYKIEAGSTLSSIPSTSTPTDHANKPDNHTLSDVSHISNINLSGINETACSSAMGSRLDPLPDELENLDISSFQAPEDLLDGCRIYLCGFSGKKLDKMRRLINCGGGVRFNQLNEDVTHVILGENNKELKHFLEKTAHRPHVVTAKWLLESLSKGYLHPVEQYIPLNYQLLENPILEQPGMRSILPKNNNLLKKEAVDVVKHQKAAEDDFLSQYANNDSTLGTF
;
A
#
# COMPACT_ATOMS: atom_id res chain seq x y z
N MET A 1 29.17 25.02 -1.97
CA MET A 1 29.35 25.79 -0.71
C MET A 1 28.12 26.63 -0.43
N LYS A 2 27.79 26.84 0.85
CA LYS A 2 26.60 27.51 1.45
C LYS A 2 25.40 26.59 1.77
N GLY A 3 25.57 25.83 2.84
CA GLY A 3 24.47 25.39 3.69
C GLY A 3 24.98 25.38 5.13
N GLY A 4 24.48 26.28 5.98
CA GLY A 4 24.88 26.44 7.38
C GLY A 4 24.58 25.19 8.21
N LYS A 5 25.50 24.23 8.20
CA LYS A 5 25.50 23.04 9.05
C LYS A 5 26.87 22.98 9.72
N GLU A 6 26.89 22.57 10.98
CA GLU A 6 28.09 22.31 11.78
C GLU A 6 29.19 21.61 10.96
N PRO A 7 30.49 21.85 11.28
CA PRO A 7 31.59 21.24 10.55
C PRO A 7 31.46 19.72 10.57
N PHE A 8 31.15 19.15 9.41
CA PHE A 8 30.97 17.71 9.22
C PHE A 8 32.33 17.11 8.87
N PHE A 9 32.90 16.31 9.77
CA PHE A 9 34.18 15.65 9.50
C PHE A 9 33.99 14.44 8.59
N VAL A 10 34.91 14.29 7.63
CA VAL A 10 35.01 13.11 6.78
C VAL A 10 36.24 12.32 7.20
N LYS A 11 36.02 11.07 7.60
CA LYS A 11 37.04 10.20 8.19
C LYS A 11 37.29 9.01 7.28
N PHE A 12 38.45 8.97 6.64
CA PHE A 12 38.90 7.85 5.84
C PHE A 12 39.54 6.81 6.76
N VAL A 13 38.95 5.61 6.82
CA VAL A 13 39.47 4.52 7.64
C VAL A 13 40.34 3.64 6.76
N ARG A 14 41.66 3.74 6.95
CA ARG A 14 42.63 2.92 6.24
C ARG A 14 42.55 1.49 6.77
N SER A 15 42.48 0.53 5.85
CA SER A 15 42.53 -0.90 6.16
C SER A 15 43.43 -1.61 5.16
N ALA A 16 44.06 -2.70 5.59
CA ALA A 16 44.98 -3.49 4.76
C ALA A 16 44.32 -4.07 3.50
N GLY A 17 42.98 -4.18 3.46
CA GLY A 17 42.21 -4.66 2.32
C GLY A 17 41.59 -3.58 1.43
N SER A 18 42.00 -2.32 1.58
CA SER A 18 41.43 -1.18 0.82
C SER A 18 41.70 -1.31 -0.68
N SER A 19 40.67 -1.08 -1.50
CA SER A 19 40.77 -1.13 -2.95
C SER A 19 41.42 0.14 -3.52
N GLU A 20 41.79 0.11 -4.80
CA GLU A 20 42.27 1.30 -5.52
C GLU A 20 41.28 2.48 -5.49
N TYR A 21 39.97 2.20 -5.34
CA TYR A 21 38.95 3.24 -5.23
C TYR A 21 39.12 4.08 -3.96
N PHE A 22 39.70 3.52 -2.90
CA PHE A 22 39.95 4.25 -1.65
C PHE A 22 40.91 5.43 -1.85
N LEU A 23 42.03 5.19 -2.53
CA LEU A 23 43.00 6.23 -2.85
C LEU A 23 42.43 7.28 -3.81
N LYS A 24 41.75 6.83 -4.88
CA LYS A 24 41.09 7.72 -5.85
C LYS A 24 40.06 8.63 -5.17
N ALA A 25 39.29 8.09 -4.23
CA ALA A 25 38.30 8.85 -3.47
C ALA A 25 38.94 9.89 -2.54
N LEU A 26 40.07 9.53 -1.91
CA LEU A 26 40.83 10.43 -1.04
C LEU A 26 41.46 11.58 -1.83
N GLU A 27 41.99 11.33 -3.02
CA GLU A 27 42.51 12.37 -3.91
C GLU A 27 41.38 13.30 -4.38
N SER A 28 40.26 12.73 -4.83
CA SER A 28 39.12 13.50 -5.32
C SER A 28 38.51 14.43 -4.26
N ILE A 29 38.46 14.01 -2.98
CA ILE A 29 37.86 14.84 -1.93
C ILE A 29 38.79 15.97 -1.47
N LYS A 30 40.12 15.77 -1.53
CA LYS A 30 41.12 16.80 -1.18
C LYS A 30 41.06 18.01 -2.09
N GLU A 31 40.63 17.83 -3.34
CA GLU A 31 40.42 18.94 -4.28
C GLU A 31 39.25 19.85 -3.88
N PHE A 32 38.30 19.37 -3.07
CA PHE A 32 37.05 20.09 -2.78
C PHE A 32 36.83 20.45 -1.30
N GLN A 33 37.43 19.70 -0.37
CA GLN A 33 37.37 20.00 1.06
C GLN A 33 38.74 20.45 1.58
N SER A 34 38.71 21.48 2.43
CA SER A 34 39.89 21.90 3.20
C SER A 34 40.38 20.77 4.10
N GLU A 35 41.69 20.58 4.16
CA GLU A 35 42.33 19.49 4.93
C GLU A 35 41.92 19.47 6.41
N GLU A 36 41.49 20.60 6.97
CA GLU A 36 41.03 20.73 8.36
C GLU A 36 39.80 19.86 8.71
N HIS A 37 38.98 19.49 7.72
CA HIS A 37 37.76 18.70 7.92
C HIS A 37 37.90 17.23 7.48
N LEU A 38 39.09 16.85 7.01
CA LEU A 38 39.41 15.53 6.48
C LEU A 38 40.40 14.84 7.42
N GLN A 39 39.99 13.71 8.01
CA GLN A 39 40.85 12.91 8.87
C GLN A 39 41.12 11.54 8.25
N ILE A 40 42.36 11.07 8.37
CA ILE A 40 42.74 9.70 8.01
C ILE A 40 42.97 8.95 9.31
N LEU A 41 42.20 7.88 9.52
CA LEU A 41 42.28 7.01 10.69
C LEU A 41 42.88 5.68 10.28
N GLU A 42 43.84 5.20 11.07
CA GLU A 42 44.30 3.81 11.01
C GLU A 42 43.32 2.90 11.77
N GLU A 43 43.44 1.58 11.58
CA GLU A 43 42.49 0.59 12.12
C GLU A 43 42.36 0.68 13.65
N GLU A 44 43.46 0.89 14.36
CA GLU A 44 43.52 0.98 15.83
C GLU A 44 42.79 2.23 16.32
N ALA A 45 43.01 3.37 15.66
CA ALA A 45 42.37 4.64 15.99
C ALA A 45 40.85 4.56 15.77
N ALA A 46 40.40 3.86 14.73
CA ALA A 46 38.99 3.64 14.47
C ALA A 46 38.32 2.72 15.50
N LEU A 47 39.04 1.73 16.06
CA LEU A 47 38.55 0.88 17.16
C LEU A 47 38.45 1.62 18.50
N HIS A 48 39.25 2.66 18.71
CA HIS A 48 39.19 3.50 19.91
C HIS A 48 37.97 4.42 19.97
N ILE A 49 37.23 4.58 18.87
CA ILE A 49 36.00 5.37 18.82
C ILE A 49 34.93 4.65 19.64
N LYS A 50 34.36 5.34 20.63
CA LYS A 50 33.35 4.77 21.55
C LYS A 50 31.93 5.23 21.28
N GLU A 51 31.76 6.36 20.61
CA GLU A 51 30.47 7.01 20.40
C GLU A 51 30.32 7.50 18.95
N ASN A 52 29.05 7.67 18.53
CA ASN A 52 28.73 8.21 17.22
C ASN A 52 28.86 9.74 17.24
N ASP A 53 29.96 10.23 16.68
CA ASP A 53 30.28 11.65 16.56
C ASP A 53 29.59 12.34 15.36
N LYS A 54 28.64 11.67 14.71
CA LYS A 54 27.92 12.12 13.50
C LYS A 54 28.82 12.40 12.29
N SER A 55 30.09 11.99 12.32
CA SER A 55 31.01 12.10 11.19
C SER A 55 30.66 11.12 10.07
N LEU A 56 31.15 11.40 8.86
CA LEU A 56 31.07 10.47 7.73
C LEU A 56 32.31 9.56 7.72
N TYR A 57 32.10 8.26 7.83
CA TYR A 57 33.17 7.26 7.79
C TYR A 57 33.24 6.63 6.41
N ILE A 58 34.42 6.64 5.80
CA ILE A 58 34.68 5.99 4.52
C ILE A 58 35.45 4.71 4.81
N CYS A 59 34.81 3.57 4.57
CA CYS A 59 35.37 2.25 4.87
C CYS A 59 35.43 1.40 3.61
N ASP A 60 36.53 0.68 3.42
CA ASP A 60 36.69 -0.31 2.37
C ASP A 60 37.67 -1.39 2.83
N PRO A 61 37.29 -2.68 2.85
CA PRO A 61 36.00 -3.25 2.46
C PRO A 61 34.94 -3.18 3.58
N PHE A 62 33.67 -3.44 3.25
CA PHE A 62 32.57 -3.57 4.24
C PHE A 62 32.59 -4.91 4.99
N ARG A 63 33.75 -5.26 5.53
CA ARG A 63 34.01 -6.45 6.35
C ARG A 63 35.18 -6.18 7.30
N GLY A 64 35.26 -6.95 8.38
CA GLY A 64 36.32 -6.81 9.39
C GLY A 64 35.84 -6.16 10.68
N ALA A 65 36.71 -6.18 11.70
CA ALA A 65 36.38 -5.73 13.05
C ALA A 65 36.00 -4.25 13.09
N VAL A 66 36.75 -3.40 12.37
CA VAL A 66 36.53 -1.94 12.33
C VAL A 66 35.17 -1.58 11.73
N PHE A 67 34.82 -2.15 10.58
CA PHE A 67 33.52 -1.91 9.95
C PHE A 67 32.36 -2.35 10.87
N ASN A 68 32.47 -3.55 11.45
CA ASN A 68 31.44 -4.06 12.35
C ASN A 68 31.30 -3.21 13.61
N HIS A 69 32.41 -2.71 14.15
CA HIS A 69 32.44 -1.80 15.30
C HIS A 69 31.73 -0.49 14.98
N LEU A 70 32.12 0.21 13.90
CA LEU A 70 31.48 1.46 13.49
C LEU A 70 30.00 1.28 13.15
N LYS A 71 29.64 0.15 12.52
CA LYS A 71 28.24 -0.18 12.22
C LYS A 71 27.44 -0.39 13.50
N LYS A 72 28.01 -1.05 14.51
CA LYS A 72 27.37 -1.27 15.81
C LYS A 72 27.14 0.04 16.57
N LEU A 73 28.05 1.00 16.41
CA LEU A 73 27.89 2.36 16.96
C LEU A 73 26.82 3.19 16.22
N GLY A 74 26.31 2.72 15.08
CA GLY A 74 25.37 3.47 14.26
C GLY A 74 26.01 4.66 13.55
N CYS A 75 27.33 4.64 13.34
CA CYS A 75 28.03 5.66 12.58
C CYS A 75 27.59 5.66 11.12
N ARG A 76 27.63 6.84 10.47
CA ARG A 76 27.30 6.96 9.05
C ARG A 76 28.48 6.47 8.21
N ILE A 77 28.32 5.31 7.57
CA ILE A 77 29.38 4.64 6.82
C ILE A 77 29.06 4.63 5.33
N VAL A 78 30.04 4.99 4.50
CA VAL A 78 29.95 4.87 3.05
C VAL A 78 31.20 4.21 2.47
N GLY A 79 31.08 3.59 1.30
CA GLY A 79 32.22 3.11 0.54
C GLY A 79 32.86 4.22 -0.30
N PRO A 80 34.12 4.04 -0.73
CA PRO A 80 34.84 5.04 -1.53
C PRO A 80 34.17 5.32 -2.88
N GLN A 81 33.49 4.31 -3.46
CA GLN A 81 32.73 4.48 -4.70
C GLN A 81 31.60 5.50 -4.59
N VAL A 82 30.99 5.64 -3.39
CA VAL A 82 29.95 6.66 -3.13
C VAL A 82 30.54 8.06 -3.25
N VAL A 83 31.74 8.27 -2.72
CA VAL A 83 32.43 9.56 -2.81
C VAL A 83 32.71 9.89 -4.26
N LEU A 84 33.35 8.98 -5.00
CA LEU A 84 33.65 9.17 -6.43
C LEU A 84 32.38 9.53 -7.22
N TYR A 85 31.28 8.82 -7.00
CA TYR A 85 30.00 9.10 -7.63
C TYR A 85 29.44 10.48 -7.30
N CYS A 86 29.44 10.85 -6.02
CA CYS A 86 28.90 12.12 -5.54
C CYS A 86 29.71 13.31 -6.08
N MET A 87 31.03 13.15 -6.16
CA MET A 87 31.94 14.17 -6.70
C MET A 87 31.70 14.38 -8.20
N GLN A 88 31.66 13.31 -8.98
CA GLN A 88 31.38 13.37 -10.42
C GLN A 88 29.99 13.94 -10.72
N SER A 89 28.99 13.58 -9.91
CA SER A 89 27.60 14.03 -10.10
C SER A 89 27.30 15.38 -9.44
N GLN A 90 28.27 16.00 -8.76
CA GLN A 90 28.11 17.22 -7.94
C GLN A 90 26.93 17.14 -6.95
N ARG A 91 26.68 15.96 -6.38
CA ARG A 91 25.62 15.70 -5.40
C ARG A 91 26.19 15.52 -4.00
N CYS A 92 25.39 15.80 -2.97
CA CYS A 92 25.77 15.48 -1.61
C CYS A 92 25.68 13.97 -1.34
N VAL A 93 26.57 13.46 -0.49
CA VAL A 93 26.54 12.07 -0.02
C VAL A 93 25.16 11.76 0.60
N PRO A 94 24.53 10.61 0.29
CA PRO A 94 23.23 10.24 0.82
C PRO A 94 23.23 10.16 2.34
N ARG A 95 22.21 10.73 2.99
CA ARG A 95 21.99 10.64 4.44
C ARG A 95 21.39 9.28 4.82
N ALA A 96 22.07 8.21 4.43
CA ALA A 96 21.62 6.87 4.73
C ALA A 96 21.84 6.52 6.21
N GLU A 97 20.80 5.95 6.84
CA GLU A 97 20.87 5.38 8.19
C GLU A 97 21.65 4.06 8.23
N HIS A 98 21.81 3.44 7.06
CA HIS A 98 22.52 2.18 6.85
C HIS A 98 23.79 2.39 6.03
N PRO A 99 24.80 1.51 6.16
CA PRO A 99 26.01 1.60 5.36
C PRO A 99 25.73 1.46 3.85
N VAL A 100 26.26 2.39 3.05
CA VAL A 100 26.13 2.38 1.57
C VAL A 100 27.48 2.14 0.94
N TYR A 101 27.66 1.00 0.26
CA TYR A 101 28.93 0.61 -0.34
C TYR A 101 29.21 1.35 -1.65
N ASN A 102 28.22 1.41 -2.54
CA ASN A 102 28.30 2.11 -3.82
C ASN A 102 26.94 2.72 -4.22
N MET A 103 26.89 3.35 -5.39
CA MET A 103 25.71 4.06 -5.90
C MET A 103 25.13 3.39 -7.17
N THR A 104 25.33 2.08 -7.33
CA THR A 104 24.88 1.35 -8.53
C THR A 104 23.37 1.45 -8.74
N MET A 105 22.61 1.36 -7.65
CA MET A 105 21.15 1.44 -7.63
C MET A 105 20.66 2.81 -7.16
N ALA A 106 21.46 3.87 -7.37
CA ALA A 106 21.01 5.23 -7.13
C ALA A 106 19.72 5.52 -7.90
N ASP A 107 18.79 6.23 -7.26
CA ASP A 107 17.47 6.59 -7.81
C ASP A 107 16.53 5.38 -8.05
N VAL A 108 16.94 4.15 -7.67
CA VAL A 108 16.09 2.96 -7.72
C VAL A 108 15.38 2.76 -6.39
N THR A 109 14.06 2.61 -6.44
CA THR A 109 13.23 2.22 -5.32
C THR A 109 12.58 0.87 -5.58
N VAL A 110 12.79 -0.09 -4.68
CA VAL A 110 12.35 -1.48 -4.80
C VAL A 110 11.26 -1.83 -3.79
N SER A 111 10.29 -2.63 -4.22
CA SER A 111 9.41 -3.42 -3.34
C SER A 111 9.53 -4.89 -3.70
N CYS A 112 9.30 -5.78 -2.73
CA CYS A 112 9.41 -7.23 -2.90
C CYS A 112 8.04 -7.93 -2.81
N THR A 113 7.84 -9.01 -3.56
CA THR A 113 6.64 -9.86 -3.46
C THR A 113 6.95 -11.34 -3.69
N SER A 114 6.15 -12.24 -3.10
CA SER A 114 6.30 -13.70 -3.26
C SER A 114 7.74 -14.20 -3.12
N LEU A 115 8.44 -13.73 -2.09
CA LEU A 115 9.80 -14.15 -1.74
C LEU A 115 9.84 -14.75 -0.36
N GLU A 116 10.71 -15.73 -0.18
CA GLU A 116 11.09 -16.22 1.15
C GLU A 116 11.68 -15.08 1.99
N LYS A 117 11.53 -15.21 3.30
CA LYS A 117 11.93 -14.14 4.24
C LYS A 117 13.42 -13.82 4.13
N ASP A 118 14.26 -14.84 4.08
CA ASP A 118 15.72 -14.70 4.07
C ASP A 118 16.20 -14.05 2.77
N VAL A 119 15.67 -14.50 1.63
CA VAL A 119 15.93 -13.90 0.31
C VAL A 119 15.48 -12.44 0.26
N ARG A 120 14.30 -12.13 0.83
CA ARG A 120 13.81 -10.74 0.89
C ARG A 120 14.75 -9.85 1.70
N GLU A 121 15.21 -10.31 2.86
CA GLU A 121 16.15 -9.57 3.71
C GLU A 121 17.50 -9.37 3.02
N GLU A 122 17.99 -10.38 2.28
CA GLU A 122 19.19 -10.28 1.47
C GLU A 122 19.04 -9.25 0.33
N VAL A 123 17.94 -9.30 -0.43
CA VAL A 123 17.63 -8.31 -1.47
C VAL A 123 17.60 -6.91 -0.88
N HIS A 124 16.91 -6.70 0.24
CA HIS A 124 16.84 -5.40 0.90
C HIS A 124 18.23 -4.89 1.28
N LYS A 125 19.06 -5.76 1.86
CA LYS A 125 20.44 -5.43 2.23
C LYS A 125 21.26 -5.00 1.02
N TYR A 126 21.21 -5.74 -0.09
CA TYR A 126 21.98 -5.40 -1.28
C TYR A 126 21.50 -4.11 -1.95
N VAL A 127 20.19 -3.90 -2.08
CA VAL A 127 19.63 -2.65 -2.64
C VAL A 127 20.09 -1.44 -1.82
N GLN A 128 19.98 -1.52 -0.50
CA GLN A 128 20.42 -0.47 0.43
C GLN A 128 21.93 -0.22 0.34
N MET A 129 22.74 -1.29 0.28
CA MET A 129 24.19 -1.16 0.12
C MET A 129 24.61 -0.59 -1.24
N MET A 130 23.77 -0.71 -2.27
CA MET A 130 23.99 -0.10 -3.59
C MET A 130 23.36 1.29 -3.75
N GLY A 131 22.86 1.89 -2.65
CA GLY A 131 22.32 3.25 -2.64
C GLY A 131 20.87 3.38 -3.12
N GLY A 132 20.16 2.26 -3.26
CA GLY A 132 18.73 2.23 -3.57
C GLY A 132 17.84 2.30 -2.33
N HIS A 133 16.57 2.58 -2.55
CA HIS A 133 15.54 2.61 -1.51
C HIS A 133 14.68 1.35 -1.52
N VAL A 134 14.19 0.96 -0.35
CA VAL A 134 13.33 -0.21 -0.19
C VAL A 134 12.05 0.21 0.52
N HIS A 135 10.91 -0.11 -0.10
CA HIS A 135 9.60 0.00 0.54
C HIS A 135 9.02 -1.40 0.75
N ARG A 136 8.38 -1.60 1.91
CA ARG A 136 7.67 -2.86 2.19
C ARG A 136 6.42 -2.97 1.34
N ASP A 137 5.77 -1.85 1.07
CA ASP A 137 4.55 -1.76 0.28
C ASP A 137 4.78 -1.15 -1.10
N LEU A 138 3.89 -1.50 -2.02
CA LEU A 138 3.94 -0.98 -3.37
C LEU A 138 3.30 0.41 -3.39
N SER A 139 4.13 1.44 -3.46
CA SER A 139 3.74 2.84 -3.63
C SER A 139 4.07 3.33 -5.04
N VAL A 140 3.57 4.52 -5.39
CA VAL A 140 3.87 5.16 -6.70
C VAL A 140 5.37 5.41 -6.87
N SER A 141 6.09 5.70 -5.78
CA SER A 141 7.55 5.90 -5.75
C SER A 141 8.35 4.65 -6.06
N VAL A 142 7.77 3.45 -5.96
CA VAL A 142 8.46 2.21 -6.31
C VAL A 142 8.71 2.20 -7.82
N THR A 143 9.97 2.06 -8.19
CA THR A 143 10.42 2.01 -9.58
C THR A 143 10.41 0.58 -10.12
N HIS A 144 10.82 -0.40 -9.30
CA HIS A 144 10.97 -1.80 -9.71
C HIS A 144 10.35 -2.73 -8.66
N LEU A 145 9.66 -3.78 -9.10
CA LEU A 145 9.15 -4.83 -8.23
C LEU A 145 10.04 -6.06 -8.36
N ILE A 146 10.53 -6.60 -7.24
CA ILE A 146 11.23 -7.89 -7.21
C ILE A 146 10.24 -8.98 -6.82
N ALA A 147 10.05 -9.97 -7.69
CA ALA A 147 9.10 -11.05 -7.52
C ALA A 147 9.82 -12.41 -7.56
N GLY A 148 9.46 -13.32 -6.65
CA GLY A 148 9.88 -14.73 -6.74
C GLY A 148 8.90 -15.59 -7.53
N GLU A 149 7.63 -15.22 -7.53
CA GLU A 149 6.54 -15.89 -8.24
C GLU A 149 5.49 -14.85 -8.66
N VAL A 150 4.63 -15.21 -9.62
CA VAL A 150 3.56 -14.35 -10.14
C VAL A 150 2.27 -14.46 -9.30
N GLY A 151 1.24 -13.67 -9.67
CA GLY A 151 -0.13 -13.83 -9.14
C GLY A 151 -0.45 -13.07 -7.85
N SER A 152 0.54 -12.48 -7.17
CA SER A 152 0.26 -11.66 -5.99
C SER A 152 -0.44 -10.34 -6.35
N LYS A 153 -1.17 -9.75 -5.41
CA LYS A 153 -1.78 -8.41 -5.62
C LYS A 153 -0.74 -7.34 -5.97
N LYS A 154 0.45 -7.38 -5.35
CA LYS A 154 1.54 -6.44 -5.66
C LYS A 154 2.06 -6.67 -7.08
N TYR A 155 2.15 -7.92 -7.52
CA TYR A 155 2.52 -8.27 -8.89
C TYR A 155 1.53 -7.70 -9.91
N LEU A 156 0.23 -7.96 -9.74
CA LEU A 156 -0.82 -7.48 -10.65
C LEU A 156 -0.87 -5.95 -10.73
N VAL A 157 -0.74 -5.26 -9.59
CA VAL A 157 -0.70 -3.79 -9.55
C VAL A 157 0.57 -3.25 -10.23
N ALA A 158 1.74 -3.84 -9.99
CA ALA A 158 2.96 -3.40 -10.66
C ALA A 158 2.90 -3.60 -12.17
N ALA A 159 2.38 -4.74 -12.62
CA ALA A 159 2.23 -5.07 -14.03
C ALA A 159 1.22 -4.14 -14.73
N SER A 160 0.06 -3.87 -14.12
CA SER A 160 -0.92 -2.91 -14.65
C SER A 160 -0.37 -1.48 -14.75
N LEU A 161 0.51 -1.07 -13.84
CA LEU A 161 1.24 0.20 -13.89
C LEU A 161 2.46 0.16 -14.82
N LYS A 162 2.70 -0.95 -15.54
CA LYS A 162 3.86 -1.19 -16.40
C LYS A 162 5.20 -0.93 -15.69
N LYS A 163 5.25 -1.19 -14.38
CA LYS A 163 6.49 -1.16 -13.62
C LYS A 163 7.27 -2.44 -13.88
N PRO A 164 8.60 -2.40 -14.09
CA PRO A 164 9.41 -3.59 -14.29
C PRO A 164 9.25 -4.58 -13.13
N VAL A 165 8.96 -5.84 -13.47
CA VAL A 165 8.88 -6.95 -12.51
C VAL A 165 10.05 -7.88 -12.77
N LEU A 166 11.02 -7.90 -11.85
CA LEU A 166 12.31 -8.57 -12.02
C LEU A 166 12.50 -9.67 -10.98
N LEU A 167 13.40 -10.60 -11.28
CA LEU A 167 13.82 -11.65 -10.36
C LEU A 167 14.87 -11.17 -9.36
N PRO A 168 15.00 -11.79 -8.16
CA PRO A 168 16.04 -11.46 -7.18
C PRO A 168 17.47 -11.54 -7.71
N CYS A 169 17.71 -12.39 -8.71
CA CYS A 169 19.02 -12.55 -9.33
C CYS A 169 19.50 -11.28 -10.05
N TRP A 170 18.61 -10.36 -10.43
CA TRP A 170 18.99 -9.04 -10.96
C TRP A 170 19.79 -8.23 -9.93
N VAL A 171 19.27 -8.13 -8.70
CA VAL A 171 19.95 -7.41 -7.60
C VAL A 171 21.28 -8.07 -7.28
N LYS A 172 21.32 -9.41 -7.29
CA LYS A 172 22.54 -10.17 -7.06
C LYS A 172 23.59 -9.92 -8.15
N ALA A 173 23.18 -9.95 -9.43
CA ALA A 173 24.05 -9.69 -10.55
C ALA A 173 24.61 -8.25 -10.53
N LEU A 174 23.78 -7.27 -10.17
CA LEU A 174 24.22 -5.89 -9.96
C LEU A 174 25.25 -5.80 -8.84
N TRP A 175 24.97 -6.43 -7.70
CA TRP A 175 25.91 -6.47 -6.58
C TRP A 175 27.26 -7.05 -7.01
N ASP A 176 27.27 -8.25 -7.60
CA ASP A 176 28.49 -8.96 -7.95
C ASP A 176 29.32 -8.23 -9.03
N LYS A 177 28.67 -7.61 -10.03
CA LYS A 177 29.34 -6.76 -11.03
C LYS A 177 29.89 -5.46 -10.42
N SER A 178 29.15 -4.86 -9.49
CA SER A 178 29.56 -3.61 -8.81
C SER A 178 30.78 -3.77 -7.89
N GLN A 179 31.10 -5.01 -7.50
CA GLN A 179 32.33 -5.31 -6.76
C GLN A 179 33.58 -5.20 -7.63
N GLN A 180 33.46 -5.36 -8.95
CA GLN A 180 34.60 -5.36 -9.89
C GLN A 180 34.82 -3.99 -10.52
N SER A 181 33.73 -3.28 -10.82
CA SER A 181 33.77 -1.98 -11.50
C SER A 181 32.64 -1.07 -11.06
N ILE A 182 32.83 0.24 -11.19
CA ILE A 182 31.75 1.21 -10.98
C ILE A 182 30.78 1.11 -12.16
N ILE A 183 29.57 0.63 -11.89
CA ILE A 183 28.49 0.50 -12.87
C ILE A 183 27.23 1.19 -12.35
N ARG A 184 26.27 1.44 -13.24
CA ARG A 184 24.89 1.79 -12.91
C ARG A 184 23.98 0.60 -13.16
N TYR A 185 22.78 0.64 -12.55
CA TYR A 185 21.77 -0.39 -12.75
C TYR A 185 21.35 -0.57 -14.22
N THR A 186 21.49 0.49 -15.04
CA THR A 186 21.20 0.48 -16.48
C THR A 186 22.24 -0.27 -17.32
N ASP A 187 23.42 -0.56 -16.77
CA ASP A 187 24.49 -1.27 -17.50
C ASP A 187 24.22 -2.78 -17.58
N VAL A 188 23.20 -3.25 -16.86
CA VAL A 188 22.70 -4.62 -16.93
C VAL A 188 21.34 -4.60 -17.62
N ASN A 189 21.20 -5.39 -18.69
CA ASN A 189 19.94 -5.52 -19.39
C ASN A 189 18.88 -6.09 -18.45
N MET A 190 17.78 -5.35 -18.26
CA MET A 190 16.72 -5.75 -17.33
C MET A 190 15.90 -6.93 -17.86
N GLU A 191 15.77 -7.06 -19.18
CA GLU A 191 14.98 -8.12 -19.83
C GLU A 191 15.52 -9.52 -19.52
N ASP A 192 16.83 -9.66 -19.35
CA ASP A 192 17.49 -10.93 -19.01
C ASP A 192 17.07 -11.44 -17.61
N TYR A 193 16.50 -10.57 -16.78
CA TYR A 193 16.07 -10.84 -15.41
C TYR A 193 14.58 -10.57 -15.21
N ALA A 194 13.81 -10.37 -16.28
CA ALA A 194 12.37 -10.21 -16.21
C ALA A 194 11.72 -11.46 -15.58
N CYS A 195 10.73 -11.26 -14.73
CA CYS A 195 9.98 -12.36 -14.13
C CYS A 195 9.14 -13.08 -15.21
N PRO A 196 9.37 -14.37 -15.47
CA PRO A 196 8.60 -15.11 -16.47
C PRO A 196 7.10 -15.10 -16.18
N VAL A 197 6.29 -15.05 -17.24
CA VAL A 197 4.82 -14.89 -17.15
C VAL A 197 4.16 -15.93 -16.26
N PHE A 198 4.65 -17.16 -16.24
CA PHE A 198 4.07 -18.26 -15.45
C PHE A 198 5.00 -18.78 -14.36
N LEU A 199 5.95 -17.97 -13.87
CA LEU A 199 6.86 -18.40 -12.81
C LEU A 199 6.10 -18.73 -11.52
N GLY A 200 6.26 -19.97 -11.03
CA GLY A 200 5.53 -20.50 -9.87
C GLY A 200 4.17 -21.12 -10.22
N CYS A 201 3.74 -21.05 -11.48
CA CYS A 201 2.51 -21.70 -11.93
C CYS A 201 2.74 -23.15 -12.37
N THR A 202 1.98 -24.06 -11.78
CA THR A 202 1.75 -25.40 -12.32
C THR A 202 0.37 -25.47 -12.98
N ILE A 203 0.36 -25.67 -14.30
CA ILE A 203 -0.82 -25.61 -15.17
C ILE A 203 -1.23 -27.02 -15.60
N CYS A 204 -2.51 -27.35 -15.39
CA CYS A 204 -3.18 -28.53 -15.92
C CYS A 204 -4.29 -28.12 -16.88
N VAL A 205 -4.69 -28.99 -17.82
CA VAL A 205 -5.77 -28.68 -18.78
C VAL A 205 -6.80 -29.81 -18.90
N THR A 206 -8.06 -29.42 -19.07
CA THR A 206 -9.21 -30.32 -19.30
C THR A 206 -10.15 -29.79 -20.38
N GLY A 207 -10.77 -30.68 -21.16
CA GLY A 207 -11.68 -30.32 -22.25
C GLY A 207 -11.01 -29.94 -23.58
N LEU A 208 -9.72 -29.56 -23.57
CA LEU A 208 -9.00 -29.17 -24.79
C LEU A 208 -8.64 -30.33 -25.72
N SER A 209 -8.51 -30.02 -27.02
CA SER A 209 -8.04 -30.94 -28.05
C SER A 209 -6.58 -31.39 -27.78
N SER A 210 -6.16 -32.48 -28.44
CA SER A 210 -4.78 -32.98 -28.30
C SER A 210 -3.74 -31.98 -28.82
N THR A 211 -4.08 -31.20 -29.84
CA THR A 211 -3.23 -30.15 -30.42
C THR A 211 -3.10 -28.98 -29.45
N ASP A 212 -4.22 -28.43 -28.96
CA ASP A 212 -4.22 -27.29 -28.04
C ASP A 212 -3.52 -27.64 -26.72
N ARG A 213 -3.69 -28.88 -26.25
CA ARG A 213 -2.98 -29.38 -25.06
C ARG A 213 -1.47 -29.34 -25.23
N LYS A 214 -0.96 -29.78 -26.38
CA LYS A 214 0.49 -29.77 -26.66
C LYS A 214 1.00 -28.32 -26.75
N GLU A 215 0.20 -27.43 -27.30
CA GLU A 215 0.57 -26.02 -27.42
C GLU A 215 0.61 -25.33 -26.06
N VAL A 216 -0.40 -25.53 -25.21
CA VAL A 216 -0.37 -25.03 -23.82
C VAL A 216 0.83 -25.60 -23.06
N GLN A 217 1.14 -26.90 -23.22
CA GLN A 217 2.31 -27.51 -22.61
C GLN A 217 3.61 -26.83 -23.05
N ARG A 218 3.77 -26.58 -24.36
CA ARG A 218 4.95 -25.94 -24.94
C ARG A 218 5.11 -24.50 -24.43
N LEU A 219 4.05 -23.71 -24.54
CA LEU A 219 4.03 -22.29 -24.14
C LEU A 219 4.19 -22.11 -22.62
N THR A 220 3.65 -23.02 -21.81
CA THR A 220 3.83 -23.01 -20.35
C THR A 220 5.31 -23.11 -19.99
N ALA A 221 6.02 -24.09 -20.58
CA ALA A 221 7.44 -24.28 -20.34
C ALA A 221 8.30 -23.13 -20.88
N GLU A 222 7.96 -22.60 -22.06
CA GLU A 222 8.63 -21.44 -22.66
C GLU A 222 8.54 -20.19 -21.77
N HIS A 223 7.43 -19.98 -21.09
CA HIS A 223 7.18 -18.82 -20.23
C HIS A 223 7.42 -19.10 -18.73
N GLY A 224 8.23 -20.11 -18.41
CA GLY A 224 8.74 -20.39 -17.06
C GLY A 224 7.77 -21.07 -16.11
N GLY A 225 6.64 -21.58 -16.59
CA GLY A 225 5.68 -22.38 -15.84
C GLY A 225 5.95 -23.88 -15.96
N GLN A 226 5.23 -24.67 -15.15
CA GLN A 226 5.27 -26.13 -15.18
C GLN A 226 3.95 -26.69 -15.71
N TYR A 227 4.01 -27.61 -16.66
CA TYR A 227 2.81 -28.29 -17.17
C TYR A 227 2.68 -29.70 -16.57
N THR A 228 1.47 -30.07 -16.16
CA THR A 228 1.15 -31.45 -15.75
C THR A 228 -0.13 -31.96 -16.42
N GLY A 229 -0.05 -33.15 -17.03
CA GLY A 229 -1.21 -33.78 -17.66
C GLY A 229 -2.25 -34.30 -16.66
N GLN A 230 -1.85 -34.53 -15.41
CA GLN A 230 -2.69 -35.03 -14.33
C GLN A 230 -2.93 -33.93 -13.30
N LEU A 231 -4.18 -33.79 -12.87
CA LEU A 231 -4.53 -32.86 -11.80
C LEU A 231 -4.14 -33.50 -10.47
N LYS A 232 -3.14 -32.94 -9.81
CA LYS A 232 -2.64 -33.40 -8.50
C LYS A 232 -2.88 -32.33 -7.44
N MET A 233 -3.41 -32.75 -6.30
CA MET A 233 -3.62 -31.91 -5.13
C MET A 233 -2.28 -31.38 -4.61
N ASN A 234 -2.23 -30.11 -4.18
CA ASN A 234 -1.04 -29.42 -3.67
C ASN A 234 0.13 -29.24 -4.66
N GLU A 235 -0.02 -29.64 -5.93
CA GLU A 235 0.97 -29.40 -6.98
C GLU A 235 0.41 -28.45 -8.05
N CYS A 236 -0.85 -28.67 -8.46
CA CYS A 236 -1.50 -27.83 -9.47
C CYS A 236 -1.98 -26.51 -8.89
N THR A 237 -1.54 -25.40 -9.49
CA THR A 237 -2.00 -24.04 -9.16
C THR A 237 -3.19 -23.62 -10.02
N HIS A 238 -3.18 -24.05 -11.29
CA HIS A 238 -4.15 -23.64 -12.30
C HIS A 238 -4.70 -24.86 -13.05
N LEU A 239 -5.99 -24.85 -13.31
CA LEU A 239 -6.67 -25.76 -14.24
C LEU A 239 -7.33 -24.90 -15.32
N ILE A 240 -6.86 -25.04 -16.56
CA ILE A 240 -7.50 -24.45 -17.74
C ILE A 240 -8.66 -25.35 -18.16
N VAL A 241 -9.84 -24.76 -18.26
CA VAL A 241 -11.11 -25.45 -18.44
C VAL A 241 -11.81 -24.86 -19.66
N GLN A 242 -12.32 -25.71 -20.57
CA GLN A 242 -13.16 -25.23 -21.68
C GLN A 242 -14.62 -25.06 -21.27
N GLU A 243 -15.14 -26.00 -20.49
CA GLU A 243 -16.51 -25.97 -19.96
C GLU A 243 -16.50 -26.37 -18.48
N PRO A 244 -17.32 -25.75 -17.61
CA PRO A 244 -17.35 -26.00 -16.16
C PRO A 244 -18.00 -27.34 -15.82
N LYS A 245 -17.43 -28.43 -16.34
CA LYS A 245 -17.94 -29.79 -16.20
C LYS A 245 -16.81 -30.79 -16.03
N GLY A 246 -17.15 -31.94 -15.44
CA GLY A 246 -16.28 -33.10 -15.32
C GLY A 246 -15.48 -33.17 -14.02
N GLN A 247 -14.98 -34.37 -13.73
CA GLN A 247 -14.37 -34.71 -12.44
C GLN A 247 -13.15 -33.85 -12.10
N LYS A 248 -12.32 -33.49 -13.10
CA LYS A 248 -11.15 -32.62 -12.86
C LYS A 248 -11.57 -31.22 -12.38
N TYR A 249 -12.61 -30.63 -12.96
CA TYR A 249 -13.11 -29.32 -12.54
C TYR A 249 -13.67 -29.35 -11.12
N GLU A 250 -14.48 -30.35 -10.79
CA GLU A 250 -15.04 -30.53 -9.45
C GLU A 250 -13.94 -30.75 -8.39
N CYS A 251 -12.93 -31.56 -8.70
CA CYS A 251 -11.79 -31.76 -7.80
C CYS A 251 -10.96 -30.47 -7.65
N ALA A 252 -10.68 -29.76 -8.74
CA ALA A 252 -9.92 -28.50 -8.70
C ALA A 252 -10.63 -27.44 -7.84
N LYS A 253 -11.96 -27.29 -7.97
CA LYS A 253 -12.74 -26.42 -7.10
C LYS A 253 -12.62 -26.80 -5.62
N LYS A 254 -12.74 -28.09 -5.31
CA LYS A 254 -12.61 -28.59 -3.92
C LYS A 254 -11.20 -28.34 -3.34
N TRP A 255 -10.18 -28.34 -4.19
CA TRP A 255 -8.79 -28.09 -3.81
C TRP A 255 -8.38 -26.61 -3.86
N ASN A 256 -9.33 -25.71 -4.13
CA ASN A 256 -9.08 -24.27 -4.30
C ASN A 256 -8.02 -23.96 -5.37
N VAL A 257 -7.98 -24.78 -6.44
CA VAL A 257 -7.15 -24.56 -7.63
C VAL A 257 -7.86 -23.55 -8.55
N HIS A 258 -7.11 -22.64 -9.14
CA HIS A 258 -7.66 -21.62 -10.04
C HIS A 258 -8.23 -22.27 -11.30
N CYS A 259 -9.55 -22.30 -11.42
CA CYS A 259 -10.26 -22.81 -12.60
C CYS A 259 -10.54 -21.65 -13.57
N VAL A 260 -9.72 -21.55 -14.61
CA VAL A 260 -9.69 -20.41 -15.54
C VAL A 260 -9.97 -20.85 -16.98
N SER A 261 -10.44 -19.92 -17.81
CA SER A 261 -10.61 -20.14 -19.23
C SER A 261 -9.26 -20.14 -19.98
N VAL A 262 -9.26 -20.63 -21.22
CA VAL A 262 -8.09 -20.55 -22.12
C VAL A 262 -7.70 -19.11 -22.44
N GLN A 263 -8.63 -18.16 -22.30
CA GLN A 263 -8.37 -16.74 -22.52
C GLN A 263 -7.38 -16.19 -21.50
N TRP A 264 -7.45 -16.61 -20.24
CA TRP A 264 -6.48 -16.21 -19.21
C TRP A 264 -5.04 -16.53 -19.64
N PHE A 265 -4.84 -17.72 -20.20
CA PHE A 265 -3.52 -18.18 -20.64
C PHE A 265 -3.02 -17.37 -21.82
N SER A 266 -3.90 -17.16 -22.81
CA SER A 266 -3.57 -16.42 -24.03
C SER A 266 -3.29 -14.94 -23.74
N ASP A 267 -4.16 -14.29 -22.96
CA ASP A 267 -3.98 -12.90 -22.53
C ASP A 267 -2.74 -12.70 -21.68
N SER A 268 -2.38 -13.68 -20.83
CA SER A 268 -1.17 -13.58 -20.00
C SER A 268 0.09 -13.53 -20.86
N ILE A 269 0.14 -14.34 -21.93
CA ILE A 269 1.26 -14.34 -22.88
C ILE A 269 1.24 -13.04 -23.70
N GLU A 270 0.10 -12.67 -24.27
CA GLU A 270 -0.02 -11.48 -25.13
C GLU A 270 0.34 -10.18 -24.39
N LYS A 271 -0.12 -10.04 -23.14
CA LYS A 271 0.16 -8.87 -22.31
C LYS A 271 1.53 -8.93 -21.63
N GLY A 272 2.20 -10.07 -21.65
CA GLY A 272 3.53 -10.27 -21.06
C GLY A 272 3.55 -10.37 -19.53
N PHE A 273 2.41 -10.65 -18.88
CA PHE A 273 2.34 -10.87 -17.42
C PHE A 273 1.13 -11.73 -17.03
N CYS A 274 1.25 -12.48 -15.93
CA CYS A 274 0.18 -13.34 -15.41
C CYS A 274 -1.08 -12.52 -15.10
N GLN A 275 -2.19 -12.83 -15.75
CA GLN A 275 -3.45 -12.13 -15.53
C GLN A 275 -4.10 -12.53 -14.20
N ASP A 276 -4.91 -11.63 -13.65
CA ASP A 276 -5.74 -11.91 -12.47
C ASP A 276 -6.76 -13.02 -12.78
N GLU A 277 -6.66 -14.14 -12.06
CA GLU A 277 -7.49 -15.33 -12.28
C GLU A 277 -8.98 -15.04 -12.03
N THR A 278 -9.29 -14.04 -11.19
CA THR A 278 -10.68 -13.69 -10.86
C THR A 278 -11.47 -13.18 -12.06
N MET A 279 -10.79 -12.56 -13.04
CA MET A 279 -11.40 -12.02 -14.26
C MET A 279 -11.73 -13.11 -15.29
N TYR A 280 -11.25 -14.34 -15.10
CA TYR A 280 -11.39 -15.44 -16.06
C TYR A 280 -11.99 -16.71 -15.44
N LYS A 281 -12.66 -16.57 -14.29
CA LYS A 281 -13.35 -17.68 -13.64
C LYS A 281 -14.46 -18.23 -14.54
N ILE A 282 -14.54 -19.54 -14.60
CA ILE A 282 -15.65 -20.24 -15.27
C ILE A 282 -16.58 -20.79 -14.19
N GLU A 283 -17.81 -20.30 -14.14
CA GLU A 283 -18.86 -20.79 -13.24
C GLU A 283 -19.95 -21.56 -14.00
N ALA A 284 -20.50 -22.58 -13.36
CA ALA A 284 -21.60 -23.35 -13.90
C ALA A 284 -22.88 -22.50 -13.78
N GLY A 285 -23.21 -21.75 -14.84
CA GLY A 285 -24.43 -20.92 -14.88
C GLY A 285 -24.37 -19.72 -15.83
N SER A 286 -23.17 -19.28 -16.24
CA SER A 286 -23.04 -18.26 -17.28
C SER A 286 -23.24 -18.89 -18.66
N THR A 287 -24.48 -18.94 -19.12
CA THR A 287 -24.74 -19.02 -20.56
C THR A 287 -24.07 -17.82 -21.22
N LEU A 288 -23.30 -18.06 -22.27
CA LEU A 288 -22.72 -17.04 -23.12
C LEU A 288 -23.84 -16.15 -23.66
N SER A 289 -24.02 -14.95 -23.12
CA SER A 289 -24.67 -13.84 -23.83
C SER A 289 -23.59 -12.96 -24.44
N SER A 290 -22.86 -13.54 -25.40
CA SER A 290 -22.04 -12.75 -26.33
C SER A 290 -22.93 -12.18 -27.42
N ILE A 291 -23.70 -11.14 -27.12
CA ILE A 291 -24.18 -10.17 -28.12
C ILE A 291 -24.15 -8.78 -27.47
N PRO A 292 -23.37 -7.81 -27.98
CA PRO A 292 -23.47 -6.44 -27.52
C PRO A 292 -24.78 -5.86 -28.05
N SER A 293 -25.76 -5.64 -27.17
CA SER A 293 -26.98 -4.91 -27.52
C SER A 293 -26.70 -3.42 -27.36
N THR A 294 -26.29 -2.78 -28.44
CA THR A 294 -26.26 -1.31 -28.51
C THR A 294 -27.58 -0.79 -29.09
N SER A 295 -28.12 0.21 -28.37
CA SER A 295 -28.81 1.41 -28.81
C SER A 295 -30.15 1.36 -29.58
N THR A 296 -31.07 2.16 -29.01
CA THR A 296 -32.22 2.92 -29.57
C THR A 296 -33.60 2.25 -29.73
N PRO A 297 -34.68 2.90 -29.20
CA PRO A 297 -36.05 2.50 -29.41
C PRO A 297 -36.61 3.15 -30.68
N THR A 298 -37.31 2.38 -31.50
CA THR A 298 -38.19 2.94 -32.54
C THR A 298 -39.57 2.32 -32.40
N ASP A 299 -40.52 3.23 -32.21
CA ASP A 299 -41.96 3.04 -32.16
C ASP A 299 -42.48 2.41 -33.47
N HIS A 300 -43.40 1.44 -33.37
CA HIS A 300 -44.58 1.35 -34.24
C HIS A 300 -45.50 0.18 -33.83
N ALA A 301 -46.76 0.54 -33.62
CA ALA A 301 -47.88 -0.30 -33.19
C ALA A 301 -48.41 -1.26 -34.27
N ASN A 302 -48.91 -2.44 -33.84
CA ASN A 302 -50.35 -2.82 -33.93
C ASN A 302 -50.63 -4.25 -33.40
N LYS A 303 -51.66 -4.33 -32.54
CA LYS A 303 -52.38 -5.48 -31.91
C LYS A 303 -53.27 -6.25 -32.94
N PRO A 304 -54.20 -7.21 -32.61
CA PRO A 304 -54.60 -7.85 -31.32
C PRO A 304 -54.83 -9.41 -31.35
N ASP A 305 -54.68 -10.11 -30.21
CA ASP A 305 -55.67 -10.66 -29.22
C ASP A 305 -56.10 -12.14 -29.41
N ASN A 306 -55.94 -12.95 -28.34
CA ASN A 306 -57.05 -13.69 -27.71
C ASN A 306 -56.66 -14.40 -26.38
N HIS A 307 -57.31 -13.93 -25.29
CA HIS A 307 -57.79 -14.55 -24.04
C HIS A 307 -57.23 -15.92 -23.57
N THR A 308 -56.95 -16.14 -22.27
CA THR A 308 -57.96 -16.18 -21.20
C THR A 308 -57.31 -16.10 -19.80
N LEU A 309 -57.90 -15.27 -18.93
CA LEU A 309 -57.61 -15.10 -17.50
C LEU A 309 -58.37 -16.15 -16.67
N SER A 310 -57.76 -16.63 -15.57
CA SER A 310 -58.51 -17.03 -14.38
C SER A 310 -57.64 -16.95 -13.12
N ASP A 311 -57.96 -15.92 -12.36
CA ASP A 311 -58.13 -15.84 -10.91
C ASP A 311 -56.99 -15.96 -9.89
N VAL A 312 -56.96 -14.86 -9.13
CA VAL A 312 -56.34 -14.57 -7.86
C VAL A 312 -57.08 -15.30 -6.73
N SER A 313 -56.33 -15.88 -5.80
CA SER A 313 -56.47 -15.73 -4.33
C SER A 313 -56.02 -17.01 -3.62
N HIS A 314 -55.09 -16.88 -2.65
CA HIS A 314 -55.07 -17.59 -1.36
C HIS A 314 -53.83 -17.11 -0.58
N ILE A 315 -53.95 -15.94 0.06
CA ILE A 315 -53.18 -15.62 1.27
C ILE A 315 -54.13 -15.87 2.44
N SER A 316 -53.88 -16.94 3.20
CA SER A 316 -54.19 -17.03 4.63
C SER A 316 -53.85 -18.43 5.14
N ASN A 317 -52.79 -18.54 5.95
CA ASN A 317 -52.90 -19.00 7.34
C ASN A 317 -51.53 -18.97 8.02
N ILE A 318 -51.32 -17.87 8.73
CA ILE A 318 -50.45 -17.77 9.89
C ILE A 318 -51.19 -18.41 11.07
N ASN A 319 -50.51 -19.24 11.85
CA ASN A 319 -50.76 -19.45 13.29
C ASN A 319 -49.62 -20.30 13.88
N LEU A 320 -49.14 -20.14 15.11
CA LEU A 320 -48.94 -19.00 16.03
C LEU A 320 -48.28 -19.64 17.27
N SER A 321 -47.15 -19.13 17.73
CA SER A 321 -46.73 -19.20 19.14
C SER A 321 -45.47 -18.35 19.28
N GLY A 322 -45.37 -17.31 20.09
CA GLY A 322 -46.32 -16.57 20.90
C GLY A 322 -45.49 -15.38 21.38
N ILE A 323 -45.91 -14.17 21.04
CA ILE A 323 -45.27 -12.93 21.50
C ILE A 323 -45.81 -12.63 22.88
N ASN A 324 -44.93 -12.54 23.87
CA ASN A 324 -45.23 -11.92 25.15
C ASN A 324 -44.47 -10.59 25.21
N GLU A 325 -45.15 -9.50 24.83
CA GLU A 325 -44.74 -8.14 25.15
C GLU A 325 -45.52 -7.70 26.38
N THR A 326 -44.86 -7.62 27.53
CA THR A 326 -45.09 -6.63 28.61
C THR A 326 -44.05 -6.88 29.70
N ALA A 327 -42.98 -6.07 29.72
CA ALA A 327 -42.31 -5.60 30.94
C ALA A 327 -41.16 -4.65 30.58
N CYS A 328 -41.51 -3.45 30.10
CA CYS A 328 -40.66 -2.29 30.39
C CYS A 328 -41.08 -1.78 31.77
N SER A 329 -40.28 -2.05 32.80
CA SER A 329 -40.07 -1.15 33.94
C SER A 329 -38.92 -1.64 34.82
N SER A 330 -37.84 -0.85 34.79
CA SER A 330 -36.94 -0.57 35.92
C SER A 330 -36.21 -1.74 36.59
N ALA A 331 -34.99 -1.98 36.10
CA ALA A 331 -33.84 -2.15 36.98
C ALA A 331 -32.67 -1.33 36.41
N MET A 332 -32.39 -0.19 37.06
CA MET A 332 -31.14 0.51 36.89
C MET A 332 -29.98 -0.39 37.32
N GLY A 333 -28.84 -0.34 36.62
CA GLY A 333 -27.56 -0.75 37.19
C GLY A 333 -26.60 -1.48 36.25
N SER A 334 -25.74 -0.71 35.58
CA SER A 334 -24.38 -1.06 35.14
C SER A 334 -24.15 -2.37 34.36
N ARG A 335 -24.04 -2.27 33.03
CA ARG A 335 -23.02 -2.92 32.17
C ARG A 335 -23.24 -2.48 30.72
N LEU A 336 -22.30 -1.71 30.14
CA LEU A 336 -22.41 -1.13 28.79
C LEU A 336 -21.83 -2.02 27.67
N ASP A 337 -21.43 -3.26 27.94
CA ASP A 337 -20.89 -4.17 26.93
C ASP A 337 -21.95 -5.19 26.46
N PRO A 338 -22.14 -5.38 25.14
CA PRO A 338 -22.89 -6.52 24.60
C PRO A 338 -22.20 -7.83 25.03
N LEU A 339 -22.99 -8.86 25.35
CA LEU A 339 -22.45 -10.15 25.78
C LEU A 339 -21.58 -10.76 24.65
N PRO A 340 -20.42 -11.37 24.94
CA PRO A 340 -19.49 -11.90 23.93
C PRO A 340 -20.10 -12.85 22.89
N ASP A 341 -21.22 -13.50 23.22
CA ASP A 341 -21.95 -14.46 22.36
C ASP A 341 -22.80 -13.82 21.25
N GLU A 342 -23.21 -12.56 21.38
CA GLU A 342 -24.01 -11.89 20.33
C GLU A 342 -23.15 -11.48 19.13
N LEU A 343 -21.87 -11.12 19.36
CA LEU A 343 -20.95 -10.71 18.30
C LEU A 343 -20.58 -11.89 17.38
N GLU A 344 -20.53 -13.10 17.94
CA GLU A 344 -20.20 -14.33 17.21
C GLU A 344 -21.33 -14.82 16.30
N ASN A 345 -22.58 -14.46 16.58
CA ASN A 345 -23.76 -14.92 15.85
C ASN A 345 -24.42 -13.84 14.97
N LEU A 346 -23.89 -12.61 14.94
CA LEU A 346 -24.37 -11.56 14.03
C LEU A 346 -24.31 -11.99 12.57
N ASP A 347 -25.46 -11.90 11.90
CA ASP A 347 -25.62 -12.10 10.47
C ASP A 347 -25.34 -10.79 9.71
N ILE A 348 -24.21 -10.77 9.02
CA ILE A 348 -23.71 -9.61 8.27
C ILE A 348 -24.62 -9.30 7.07
N SER A 349 -25.40 -10.28 6.58
CA SER A 349 -26.28 -10.10 5.42
C SER A 349 -27.52 -9.24 5.71
N SER A 350 -27.81 -8.96 6.98
CA SER A 350 -28.95 -8.15 7.41
C SER A 350 -28.70 -6.63 7.35
N PHE A 351 -27.46 -6.20 7.14
CA PHE A 351 -27.10 -4.77 7.11
C PHE A 351 -27.18 -4.21 5.67
N GLN A 352 -28.25 -3.49 5.37
CA GLN A 352 -28.37 -2.62 4.19
C GLN A 352 -27.89 -1.20 4.53
N ALA A 353 -26.59 -1.04 4.76
CA ALA A 353 -25.99 0.28 4.97
C ALA A 353 -25.46 0.85 3.64
N PRO A 354 -25.53 2.18 3.42
CA PRO A 354 -24.87 2.84 2.29
C PRO A 354 -23.36 2.58 2.30
N GLU A 355 -22.76 2.30 1.13
CA GLU A 355 -21.33 1.93 1.00
C GLU A 355 -20.36 3.03 1.48
N ASP A 356 -20.84 4.27 1.64
CA ASP A 356 -20.03 5.44 2.02
C ASP A 356 -20.26 5.92 3.47
N LEU A 357 -20.93 5.14 4.32
CA LEU A 357 -21.35 5.60 5.65
C LEU A 357 -20.18 6.03 6.56
N LEU A 358 -19.05 5.36 6.43
CA LEU A 358 -17.81 5.57 7.20
C LEU A 358 -16.76 6.31 6.35
N ASP A 359 -17.17 7.02 5.29
CA ASP A 359 -16.25 7.81 4.49
C ASP A 359 -15.55 8.87 5.37
N GLY A 360 -14.22 8.93 5.26
CA GLY A 360 -13.36 9.73 6.14
C GLY A 360 -13.09 9.15 7.54
N CYS A 361 -13.75 8.05 7.95
CA CYS A 361 -13.45 7.39 9.23
C CYS A 361 -12.18 6.53 9.11
N ARG A 362 -11.12 6.98 9.79
CA ARG A 362 -9.86 6.23 9.98
C ARG A 362 -9.92 5.46 11.30
N ILE A 363 -10.14 4.15 11.23
CA ILE A 363 -10.56 3.31 12.37
C ILE A 363 -9.44 2.36 12.78
N TYR A 364 -9.16 2.27 14.09
CA TYR A 364 -8.33 1.22 14.68
C TYR A 364 -9.17 0.28 15.55
N LEU A 365 -8.93 -1.03 15.41
CA LEU A 365 -9.57 -2.06 16.20
C LEU A 365 -8.65 -2.51 17.33
N CYS A 366 -9.08 -2.35 18.58
CA CYS A 366 -8.31 -2.71 19.76
C CYS A 366 -9.00 -3.82 20.54
N GLY A 367 -8.29 -4.92 20.84
CA GLY A 367 -8.82 -5.98 21.71
C GLY A 367 -9.78 -6.96 21.03
N PHE A 368 -9.73 -7.10 19.70
CA PHE A 368 -10.47 -8.14 18.97
C PHE A 368 -9.52 -9.22 18.47
N SER A 369 -9.88 -10.49 18.63
CA SER A 369 -9.13 -11.64 18.12
C SER A 369 -10.03 -12.65 17.42
N GLY A 370 -9.43 -13.52 16.60
CA GLY A 370 -10.13 -14.61 15.89
C GLY A 370 -11.28 -14.13 15.00
N LYS A 371 -12.40 -14.88 15.00
CA LYS A 371 -13.56 -14.64 14.15
C LYS A 371 -14.21 -13.26 14.36
N LYS A 372 -14.15 -12.71 15.58
CA LYS A 372 -14.69 -11.37 15.93
C LYS A 372 -13.97 -10.26 15.17
N LEU A 373 -12.65 -10.36 15.06
CA LEU A 373 -11.83 -9.42 14.30
C LEU A 373 -12.22 -9.45 12.83
N ASP A 374 -12.36 -10.63 12.22
CA ASP A 374 -12.69 -10.75 10.80
C ASP A 374 -14.10 -10.23 10.48
N LYS A 375 -15.08 -10.44 11.37
CA LYS A 375 -16.40 -9.81 11.24
C LYS A 375 -16.32 -8.28 11.31
N MET A 376 -15.59 -7.74 12.28
CA MET A 376 -15.44 -6.29 12.43
C MET A 376 -14.74 -5.65 11.23
N ARG A 377 -13.74 -6.33 10.66
CA ARG A 377 -13.07 -5.91 9.43
C ARG A 377 -14.03 -5.87 8.23
N ARG A 378 -14.92 -6.86 8.11
CA ARG A 378 -15.95 -6.88 7.06
C ARG A 378 -16.93 -5.72 7.22
N LEU A 379 -17.41 -5.47 8.44
CA LEU A 379 -18.32 -4.35 8.73
C LEU A 379 -17.72 -2.98 8.37
N ILE A 380 -16.46 -2.74 8.72
CA ILE A 380 -15.77 -1.49 8.35
C ILE A 380 -15.64 -1.36 6.83
N ASN A 381 -15.25 -2.44 6.14
CA ASN A 381 -15.11 -2.44 4.70
C ASN A 381 -16.45 -2.23 3.98
N CYS A 382 -17.55 -2.82 4.48
CA CYS A 382 -18.89 -2.64 3.94
C CYS A 382 -19.41 -1.21 4.11
N GLY A 383 -18.98 -0.50 5.15
CA GLY A 383 -19.34 0.90 5.36
C GLY A 383 -18.38 1.91 4.75
N GLY A 384 -17.33 1.50 4.00
CA GLY A 384 -16.39 2.44 3.35
C GLY A 384 -15.29 3.01 4.25
N GLY A 385 -15.10 2.49 5.46
CA GLY A 385 -14.11 3.01 6.42
C GLY A 385 -12.68 2.53 6.16
N VAL A 386 -11.68 3.37 6.47
CA VAL A 386 -10.26 3.03 6.32
C VAL A 386 -9.70 2.48 7.62
N ARG A 387 -9.26 1.21 7.62
CA ARG A 387 -8.72 0.55 8.82
C ARG A 387 -7.20 0.67 8.94
N PHE A 388 -6.72 1.07 10.11
CA PHE A 388 -5.30 1.03 10.46
C PHE A 388 -4.95 -0.23 11.27
N ASN A 389 -3.79 -0.82 10.99
CA ASN A 389 -3.28 -1.99 11.73
C ASN A 389 -2.43 -1.59 12.94
N GLN A 390 -2.02 -0.32 13.03
CA GLN A 390 -1.26 0.25 14.14
C GLN A 390 -1.89 1.58 14.51
N LEU A 391 -1.79 1.94 15.78
CA LEU A 391 -2.36 3.18 16.29
C LEU A 391 -1.38 4.34 16.02
N ASN A 392 -1.82 5.32 15.23
CA ASN A 392 -1.04 6.48 14.79
C ASN A 392 -1.85 7.77 14.98
N GLU A 393 -1.22 8.93 14.77
CA GLU A 393 -1.86 10.25 14.93
C GLU A 393 -3.00 10.51 13.94
N ASP A 394 -3.07 9.73 12.86
CA ASP A 394 -4.13 9.82 11.86
C ASP A 394 -5.41 9.06 12.27
N VAL A 395 -5.39 8.19 13.28
CA VAL A 395 -6.59 7.47 13.72
C VAL A 395 -7.64 8.46 14.25
N THR A 396 -8.83 8.42 13.66
CA THR A 396 -9.98 9.23 14.10
C THR A 396 -10.84 8.52 15.13
N HIS A 397 -10.98 7.20 15.01
CA HIS A 397 -11.85 6.38 15.85
C HIS A 397 -11.14 5.11 16.31
N VAL A 398 -11.25 4.78 17.60
CA VAL A 398 -10.74 3.55 18.18
C VAL A 398 -11.92 2.73 18.68
N ILE A 399 -12.14 1.55 18.11
CA ILE A 399 -13.19 0.63 18.54
C ILE A 399 -12.59 -0.38 19.53
N LEU A 400 -13.15 -0.43 20.73
CA LEU A 400 -12.73 -1.34 21.79
C LEU A 400 -13.54 -2.64 21.81
N GLY A 401 -12.83 -3.76 21.92
CA GLY A 401 -13.35 -5.10 22.20
C GLY A 401 -13.04 -5.51 23.64
N GLU A 402 -11.89 -6.14 23.85
CA GLU A 402 -11.38 -6.51 25.18
C GLU A 402 -10.33 -5.50 25.70
N ASN A 403 -10.29 -5.29 27.02
CA ASN A 403 -9.40 -4.31 27.65
C ASN A 403 -7.92 -4.57 27.32
N ASN A 404 -7.30 -3.68 26.52
CA ASN A 404 -5.87 -3.73 26.18
C ASN A 404 -5.09 -2.61 26.89
N LYS A 405 -3.92 -2.95 27.47
CA LYS A 405 -3.01 -2.02 28.16
C LYS A 405 -2.29 -1.06 27.20
N GLU A 406 -2.16 -1.41 25.93
CA GLU A 406 -1.46 -0.60 24.90
C GLU A 406 -2.17 0.72 24.58
N LEU A 407 -3.52 0.74 24.63
CA LEU A 407 -4.29 1.94 24.35
C LEU A 407 -4.10 3.02 25.42
N LYS A 408 -4.00 2.63 26.69
CA LYS A 408 -3.78 3.56 27.81
C LYS A 408 -2.46 4.32 27.66
N HIS A 409 -1.38 3.60 27.34
CA HIS A 409 -0.06 4.21 27.13
C HIS A 409 -0.07 5.19 25.94
N PHE A 410 -0.80 4.91 24.86
CA PHE A 410 -0.86 5.83 23.72
C PHE A 410 -1.64 7.10 24.03
N LEU A 411 -2.78 6.99 24.71
CA LEU A 411 -3.62 8.14 25.10
C LEU A 411 -2.89 9.08 26.08
N GLU A 412 -1.96 8.55 26.89
CA GLU A 412 -1.12 9.35 27.80
C GLU A 412 0.01 10.11 27.08
N LYS A 413 0.48 9.62 25.92
CA LYS A 413 1.68 10.12 25.24
C LYS A 413 1.37 11.11 24.10
N THR A 414 0.14 11.14 23.60
CA THR A 414 -0.21 11.86 22.37
C THR A 414 -1.07 13.09 22.62
N ALA A 415 -0.85 14.14 21.83
CA ALA A 415 -1.64 15.37 21.88
C ALA A 415 -2.99 15.24 21.12
N HIS A 416 -3.08 14.30 20.17
CA HIS A 416 -4.30 14.02 19.42
C HIS A 416 -5.17 12.99 20.15
N ARG A 417 -6.43 13.32 20.44
CA ARG A 417 -7.37 12.44 21.15
C ARG A 417 -8.36 11.81 20.16
N PRO A 418 -8.13 10.56 19.70
CA PRO A 418 -9.10 9.86 18.87
C PRO A 418 -10.39 9.57 19.65
N HIS A 419 -11.50 9.44 18.95
CA HIS A 419 -12.79 9.06 19.53
C HIS A 419 -12.78 7.58 19.91
N VAL A 420 -12.78 7.28 21.22
CA VAL A 420 -12.80 5.90 21.74
C VAL A 420 -14.24 5.45 21.90
N VAL A 421 -14.66 4.46 21.12
CA VAL A 421 -16.03 3.94 21.06
C VAL A 421 -16.08 2.43 21.29
N THR A 422 -17.23 1.93 21.73
CA THR A 422 -17.51 0.49 21.84
C THR A 422 -17.89 -0.12 20.49
N ALA A 423 -17.79 -1.45 20.38
CA ALA A 423 -18.27 -2.21 19.21
C ALA A 423 -19.73 -1.91 18.82
N LYS A 424 -20.55 -1.53 19.81
CA LYS A 424 -21.97 -1.23 19.64
C LYS A 424 -22.20 0.01 18.77
N TRP A 425 -21.32 1.01 18.82
CA TRP A 425 -21.42 2.21 17.98
C TRP A 425 -21.43 1.87 16.49
N LEU A 426 -20.51 0.99 16.07
CA LEU A 426 -20.38 0.59 14.67
C LEU A 426 -21.56 -0.27 14.23
N LEU A 427 -22.03 -1.18 15.08
CA LEU A 427 -23.19 -2.03 14.80
C LEU A 427 -24.48 -1.22 14.68
N GLU A 428 -24.71 -0.27 15.58
CA GLU A 428 -25.90 0.59 15.51
C GLU A 428 -25.84 1.58 14.34
N SER A 429 -24.66 2.13 14.05
CA SER A 429 -24.48 3.04 12.90
C SER A 429 -24.77 2.31 11.58
N LEU A 430 -24.28 1.08 11.42
CA LEU A 430 -24.56 0.25 10.23
C LEU A 430 -26.01 -0.25 10.20
N SER A 431 -26.61 -0.59 11.34
CA SER A 431 -28.01 -1.04 11.40
C SER A 431 -29.00 0.04 11.00
N LYS A 432 -28.71 1.31 11.33
CA LYS A 432 -29.62 2.44 11.12
C LYS A 432 -29.26 3.28 9.89
N GLY A 433 -28.10 3.03 9.27
CA GLY A 433 -27.67 3.70 8.04
C GLY A 433 -27.17 5.14 8.20
N TYR A 434 -26.86 5.58 9.41
CA TYR A 434 -26.26 6.90 9.69
C TYR A 434 -25.30 6.83 10.90
N LEU A 435 -24.32 7.74 10.96
CA LEU A 435 -23.33 7.78 12.04
C LEU A 435 -23.96 8.29 13.34
N HIS A 436 -23.89 7.49 14.39
CA HIS A 436 -24.36 7.89 15.71
C HIS A 436 -23.36 8.82 16.43
N PRO A 437 -23.82 9.76 17.28
CA PRO A 437 -22.95 10.55 18.13
C PRO A 437 -22.06 9.68 19.02
N VAL A 438 -20.77 9.97 19.05
CA VAL A 438 -19.74 9.20 19.74
C VAL A 438 -19.94 9.20 21.27
N GLU A 439 -20.50 10.28 21.81
CA GLU A 439 -20.63 10.58 23.24
C GLU A 439 -21.46 9.53 23.99
N GLN A 440 -22.38 8.85 23.30
CA GLN A 440 -23.28 7.84 23.88
C GLN A 440 -22.66 6.44 23.95
N TYR A 441 -21.50 6.23 23.33
CA TYR A 441 -20.85 4.92 23.18
C TYR A 441 -19.44 4.89 23.76
N ILE A 442 -19.08 5.88 24.57
CA ILE A 442 -17.81 5.95 25.30
C ILE A 442 -17.83 4.86 26.41
N PRO A 443 -16.84 3.96 26.46
CA PRO A 443 -16.75 2.95 27.51
C PRO A 443 -16.59 3.57 28.91
N LEU A 444 -17.21 2.98 29.95
CA LEU A 444 -17.13 3.47 31.34
C LEU A 444 -15.69 3.69 31.84
N ASN A 445 -14.72 2.90 31.34
CA ASN A 445 -13.31 3.00 31.72
C ASN A 445 -12.59 4.24 31.17
N TYR A 446 -13.26 5.02 30.31
CA TYR A 446 -12.74 6.23 29.66
C TYR A 446 -13.70 7.42 29.79
N GLN A 447 -14.75 7.30 30.60
CA GLN A 447 -15.64 8.41 30.91
C GLN A 447 -14.86 9.42 31.77
N LEU A 448 -14.58 10.59 31.19
CA LEU A 448 -13.80 11.64 31.84
C LEU A 448 -14.42 12.01 33.19
N LEU A 449 -13.61 11.88 34.26
CA LEU A 449 -13.82 12.57 35.51
C LEU A 449 -13.67 14.07 35.21
N GLU A 450 -14.78 14.78 35.06
CA GLU A 450 -14.76 16.24 35.18
C GLU A 450 -14.35 16.57 36.61
N ASN A 451 -13.22 17.26 36.75
CA ASN A 451 -12.82 17.96 37.97
C ASN A 451 -11.97 19.17 37.60
N PRO A 452 -12.00 20.22 38.43
CA PRO A 452 -12.48 21.52 38.00
C PRO A 452 -11.35 22.45 37.54
N ILE A 453 -11.76 23.34 36.67
CA ILE A 453 -11.15 24.61 36.31
C ILE A 453 -10.36 25.24 37.47
N LEU A 454 -9.05 25.40 37.28
CA LEU A 454 -8.28 26.46 37.95
C LEU A 454 -8.38 27.72 37.06
N GLU A 455 -9.46 28.48 37.21
CA GLU A 455 -9.46 29.89 36.87
C GLU A 455 -8.64 30.61 37.95
N GLN A 456 -7.84 31.62 37.59
CA GLN A 456 -8.25 33.03 37.63
C GLN A 456 -7.07 33.91 37.10
N PRO A 457 -7.25 35.21 36.80
CA PRO A 457 -8.50 35.93 36.50
C PRO A 457 -8.44 36.94 35.33
N GLY A 458 -9.61 37.15 34.71
CA GLY A 458 -10.09 38.46 34.25
C GLY A 458 -10.09 38.68 32.73
N MET A 459 -11.17 39.07 32.06
CA MET A 459 -12.53 39.38 32.52
C MET A 459 -13.44 39.46 31.28
N ARG A 460 -14.53 38.67 31.31
CA ARG A 460 -15.85 38.87 30.68
C ARG A 460 -16.00 38.88 29.15
N SER A 461 -16.66 37.80 28.70
CA SER A 461 -17.47 37.70 27.49
C SER A 461 -18.62 38.71 27.48
N ILE A 462 -18.99 39.21 26.29
CA ILE A 462 -20.38 39.51 25.95
C ILE A 462 -20.61 39.12 24.46
N LEU A 463 -21.44 38.10 24.25
CA LEU A 463 -22.11 37.75 22.97
C LEU A 463 -22.94 38.95 22.45
N PRO A 464 -23.19 39.06 21.13
CA PRO A 464 -24.52 38.64 20.64
C PRO A 464 -24.47 38.01 19.23
N LYS A 465 -25.13 36.89 18.97
CA LYS A 465 -26.54 36.74 18.55
C LYS A 465 -26.99 37.76 17.48
N ASN A 466 -27.35 37.19 16.33
CA ASN A 466 -27.84 37.83 15.13
C ASN A 466 -29.30 38.36 15.28
N ASN A 467 -29.65 39.27 14.38
CA ASN A 467 -30.99 39.80 14.01
C ASN A 467 -31.58 40.94 14.88
N ASN A 468 -31.56 42.18 14.35
CA ASN A 468 -32.77 42.83 13.79
C ASN A 468 -32.52 44.25 13.22
N LEU A 469 -33.09 44.42 12.01
CA LEU A 469 -33.74 45.57 11.36
C LEU A 469 -33.51 47.05 11.80
N LEU A 470 -33.21 47.84 10.75
CA LEU A 470 -33.72 49.18 10.36
C LEU A 470 -32.99 50.48 10.76
N LYS A 471 -32.53 51.18 9.69
CA LYS A 471 -32.47 52.65 9.42
C LYS A 471 -31.54 53.48 10.32
N LYS A 472 -30.76 54.48 9.88
CA LYS A 472 -30.71 55.29 8.65
C LYS A 472 -29.38 56.10 8.65
N GLU A 473 -28.82 56.29 7.45
CA GLU A 473 -28.09 57.47 6.89
C GLU A 473 -27.04 58.28 7.69
N ALA A 474 -25.79 58.30 7.18
CA ALA A 474 -25.01 59.46 6.66
C ALA A 474 -23.58 58.98 6.28
N VAL A 475 -23.17 58.91 4.99
CA VAL A 475 -22.40 59.92 4.21
C VAL A 475 -21.11 60.35 4.95
N ASP A 476 -19.85 60.12 4.53
CA ASP A 476 -19.25 60.42 3.22
C ASP A 476 -17.80 59.84 3.01
N VAL A 477 -17.39 59.75 1.74
CA VAL A 477 -16.03 59.93 1.12
C VAL A 477 -14.90 58.85 1.22
N VAL A 478 -14.77 58.06 0.14
CA VAL A 478 -13.62 57.90 -0.84
C VAL A 478 -12.17 57.66 -0.34
N LYS A 479 -11.49 56.55 -0.74
CA LYS A 479 -10.50 56.42 -1.87
C LYS A 479 -9.62 55.12 -1.85
N HIS A 480 -9.43 54.55 -3.06
CA HIS A 480 -8.33 53.68 -3.58
C HIS A 480 -8.10 52.27 -2.95
N GLN A 481 -7.78 51.18 -3.67
CA GLN A 481 -7.34 50.97 -5.06
C GLN A 481 -7.54 49.47 -5.44
N LYS A 482 -7.96 49.21 -6.68
CA LYS A 482 -7.93 47.90 -7.39
C LYS A 482 -6.63 47.80 -8.18
N ALA A 483 -6.02 46.61 -8.27
CA ALA A 483 -5.47 46.04 -9.49
C ALA A 483 -4.86 44.64 -9.26
N ALA A 484 -4.87 43.85 -10.34
CA ALA A 484 -4.09 42.65 -10.63
C ALA A 484 -4.70 41.28 -10.27
N GLU A 485 -5.66 40.83 -11.08
CA GLU A 485 -5.73 39.44 -11.56
C GLU A 485 -6.19 39.48 -13.04
N ASP A 486 -5.77 38.47 -13.81
CA ASP A 486 -6.09 38.18 -15.22
C ASP A 486 -5.22 38.84 -16.31
N ASP A 487 -4.08 38.21 -16.61
CA ASP A 487 -3.68 37.96 -18.01
C ASP A 487 -2.58 36.90 -18.06
N PHE A 488 -2.79 35.77 -18.75
CA PHE A 488 -1.75 34.98 -19.46
C PHE A 488 -2.37 33.68 -20.04
N LEU A 489 -3.18 33.82 -21.08
CA LEU A 489 -3.45 32.76 -22.06
C LEU A 489 -3.65 33.37 -23.46
N SER A 490 -2.55 33.68 -24.13
CA SER A 490 -2.55 34.06 -25.55
C SER A 490 -1.17 33.87 -26.20
N GLN A 491 -0.76 32.62 -26.38
CA GLN A 491 0.21 32.24 -27.41
C GLN A 491 -0.52 31.37 -28.41
N TYR A 492 -0.88 31.93 -29.57
CA TYR A 492 -1.08 31.28 -30.88
C TYR A 492 -1.85 32.29 -31.75
N ALA A 493 -1.14 33.14 -32.49
CA ALA A 493 -1.55 33.61 -33.82
C ALA A 493 -0.58 34.69 -34.34
N ASN A 494 0.04 34.35 -35.46
CA ASN A 494 0.33 35.24 -36.59
C ASN A 494 1.50 36.22 -36.47
N ASN A 495 2.65 35.77 -36.99
CA ASN A 495 3.63 36.64 -37.64
C ASN A 495 3.68 36.26 -39.14
N ASP A 496 3.13 37.14 -39.97
CA ASP A 496 3.38 37.30 -41.41
C ASP A 496 2.97 38.74 -41.69
N SER A 497 3.60 39.57 -42.50
CA SER A 497 4.79 39.54 -43.35
C SER A 497 4.93 40.99 -43.84
N THR A 498 6.11 41.50 -44.19
CA THR A 498 6.36 42.10 -45.53
C THR A 498 7.77 42.71 -45.71
N LEU A 499 8.34 42.35 -46.88
CA LEU A 499 9.15 43.13 -47.85
C LEU A 499 10.58 43.61 -47.46
N GLY A 500 11.61 43.48 -48.32
CA GLY A 500 11.67 43.00 -49.71
C GLY A 500 13.08 43.11 -50.33
N THR A 501 13.14 42.95 -51.68
CA THR A 501 14.24 43.26 -52.66
C THR A 501 15.51 42.38 -52.58
N PHE A 502 16.07 41.75 -53.62
CA PHE A 502 16.04 41.86 -55.09
C PHE A 502 16.10 40.47 -55.74
#